data_AF-V4A5S8-F1
#
_entry.id   AF-V4A5S8-F1
#
_cell.length_a   1.000
_cell.length_b   1.000
_cell.length_c   1.000
_cell.angle_alpha   90.00
_cell.angle_beta   90.00
_cell.angle_gamma   90.00
#
_symmetry.space_group_name_H-M   'P 1'
#
loop_
_entity.id
_entity.type
_entity.pdbx_description
1 polymer ?
#
loop_
_entity_poly.entity_id
_entity_poly.type
_entity_poly.pdbx_seq_one_letter_code
_entity_poly.pdbx_strand_id
1 'polypeptide(L)'
;LREQELSLEDLDDDMSSYIYEDKLERKFVTVWNKLCQLKGRNKTTGRPAERVFNYSGTRYEEMNKKLERLVNKHKEFPDFHDVKNVIKKVNNKSSLGLSAGQIDSIARESFLDVGNMLQERRHKDFMCTFKCRVQDNFSFERDPALYDVELQRKLENNRKQGKDKLEEVINKFADKQIYDDDGDENQGGGEEGEEKKEKEGGETSQDEEEEEEEEEVVEDIEGRTKCLDCTTYIFGHNHS
;
A
#
# COMPACT_ATOMS: atom_id res chain seq x y z
N LEU A 1 23.57 14.05 -10.78
CA LEU A 1 23.10 12.65 -10.77
C LEU A 1 21.70 12.59 -11.39
N ARG A 2 20.65 13.10 -10.73
CA ARG A 2 19.29 13.17 -11.31
C ARG A 2 19.14 13.78 -12.72
N GLU A 3 19.98 14.75 -13.06
CA GLU A 3 19.94 15.43 -14.38
C GLU A 3 20.79 14.72 -15.45
N GLN A 4 21.49 13.65 -15.09
CA GLN A 4 22.34 12.91 -16.02
C GLN A 4 21.49 11.96 -16.86
N GLU A 5 21.64 12.04 -18.18
CA GLU A 5 21.04 11.09 -19.12
C GLU A 5 21.78 9.74 -19.04
N LEU A 6 21.04 8.65 -19.15
CA LEU A 6 21.54 7.27 -19.08
C LEU A 6 21.41 6.61 -20.45
N SER A 7 22.50 6.06 -20.96
CA SER A 7 22.46 5.19 -22.14
C SER A 7 21.93 3.79 -21.78
N LEU A 8 21.71 2.94 -22.79
CA LEU A 8 21.32 1.54 -22.54
C LEU A 8 22.44 0.76 -21.84
N GLU A 9 23.70 1.04 -22.18
CA GLU A 9 24.85 0.44 -21.51
C GLU A 9 24.94 0.89 -20.05
N ASP A 10 24.62 2.17 -19.76
CA ASP A 10 24.60 2.67 -18.38
C ASP A 10 23.48 2.00 -17.56
N LEU A 11 22.36 1.62 -18.16
CA LEU A 11 21.27 0.92 -17.44
C LEU A 11 21.65 -0.49 -16.99
N ASP A 12 22.61 -1.11 -17.68
CA ASP A 12 23.17 -2.42 -17.32
C ASP A 12 24.38 -2.33 -16.36
N ASP A 13 24.83 -1.11 -16.02
CA ASP A 13 25.97 -0.89 -15.11
C ASP A 13 25.53 -0.77 -13.63
N ASP A 14 26.09 -1.63 -12.78
CA ASP A 14 25.94 -1.62 -11.32
C ASP A 14 26.48 -0.34 -10.63
N MET A 15 27.26 0.46 -11.37
CA MET A 15 27.84 1.72 -10.94
C MET A 15 27.25 2.94 -11.66
N SER A 16 26.12 2.76 -12.35
CA SER A 16 25.40 3.84 -13.01
C SER A 16 25.02 4.99 -12.07
N SER A 17 24.79 6.16 -12.66
CA SER A 17 24.44 7.37 -11.91
C SER A 17 23.15 7.19 -11.07
N TYR A 18 22.21 6.37 -11.55
CA TYR A 18 20.97 6.01 -10.85
C TYR A 18 21.24 5.18 -9.58
N ILE A 19 22.05 4.12 -9.67
CA ILE A 19 22.40 3.31 -8.50
C ILE A 19 23.23 4.11 -7.50
N TYR A 20 24.12 4.98 -8.00
CA TYR A 20 24.91 5.85 -7.14
C TYR A 20 24.06 6.88 -6.40
N GLU A 21 22.99 7.38 -7.02
CA GLU A 21 22.00 8.24 -6.37
C GLU A 21 21.34 7.55 -5.18
N ASP A 22 20.79 6.34 -5.33
CA ASP A 22 20.19 5.57 -4.22
C ASP A 22 21.17 5.38 -3.06
N LYS A 23 22.44 5.05 -3.37
CA LYS A 23 23.50 4.92 -2.36
C LYS A 23 23.71 6.23 -1.57
N LEU A 24 23.62 7.38 -2.23
CA LEU A 24 23.74 8.69 -1.56
C LEU A 24 22.48 9.04 -0.75
N GLU A 25 21.28 8.72 -1.25
CA GLU A 25 20.02 8.95 -0.52
C GLU A 25 19.97 8.15 0.77
N ARG A 26 20.36 6.87 0.75
CA ARG A 26 20.47 6.04 1.96
C ARG A 26 21.47 6.61 2.97
N LYS A 27 22.61 7.12 2.49
CA LYS A 27 23.60 7.81 3.33
C LYS A 27 23.01 9.09 3.94
N PHE A 28 22.28 9.87 3.15
CA PHE A 28 21.60 11.08 3.61
C PHE A 28 20.62 10.76 4.76
N VAL A 29 19.74 9.75 4.58
CA VAL A 29 18.81 9.32 5.63
C VAL A 29 19.54 8.83 6.88
N THR A 30 20.67 8.13 6.72
CA THR A 30 21.50 7.70 7.86
C THR A 30 22.05 8.88 8.65
N VAL A 31 22.55 9.91 7.96
CA VAL A 31 23.06 11.13 8.59
C VAL A 31 21.94 11.92 9.26
N TRP A 32 20.78 12.06 8.59
CA TRP A 32 19.58 12.68 9.15
C TRP A 32 19.16 12.02 10.48
N ASN A 33 19.09 10.70 10.51
CA ASN A 33 18.74 9.95 11.72
C ASN A 33 19.71 10.20 12.88
N LYS A 34 21.02 10.25 12.59
CA LYS A 34 22.05 10.59 13.59
C LYS A 34 21.91 12.04 14.08
N LEU A 35 21.59 12.97 13.17
CA LEU A 35 21.37 14.37 13.53
C LEU A 35 20.16 14.52 14.48
N CYS A 36 19.03 13.87 14.18
CA CYS A 36 17.86 13.85 15.05
C CYS A 36 18.19 13.29 16.44
N GLN A 37 18.94 12.19 16.50
CA GLN A 37 19.39 11.59 17.76
C GLN A 37 20.26 12.56 18.59
N LEU A 38 21.25 13.20 17.97
CA LEU A 38 22.13 14.16 18.65
C LEU A 38 21.39 15.43 19.12
N LYS A 39 20.30 15.81 18.44
CA LYS A 39 19.48 16.97 18.80
C LYS A 39 18.30 16.63 19.71
N GLY A 40 18.09 15.35 20.06
CA GLY A 40 16.95 14.90 20.85
C GLY A 40 15.60 15.18 20.18
N ARG A 41 15.53 15.12 18.84
CA ARG A 41 14.29 15.37 18.07
C ARG A 41 13.78 14.09 17.41
N ASN A 42 12.47 14.05 17.15
CA ASN A 42 11.86 12.98 16.37
C ASN A 42 12.41 12.99 14.91
N LYS A 43 12.48 11.80 14.30
CA LYS A 43 12.89 11.56 12.91
C LYS A 43 11.75 11.80 11.91
N THR A 44 10.51 11.92 12.39
CA THR A 44 9.31 12.19 11.59
C THR A 44 9.51 13.38 10.67
N THR A 45 9.15 13.21 9.40
CA THR A 45 9.33 14.19 8.32
C THR A 45 8.06 14.99 8.02
N GLY A 46 6.93 14.63 8.65
CA GLY A 46 5.62 15.26 8.46
C GLY A 46 4.84 14.66 7.28
N ARG A 47 5.25 13.48 6.80
CA ARG A 47 4.62 12.82 5.66
C ARG A 47 3.17 12.43 5.94
N PRO A 48 2.29 12.44 4.93
CA PRO A 48 0.92 11.92 5.10
C PRO A 48 0.89 10.48 5.62
N ALA A 49 1.85 9.64 5.22
CA ALA A 49 1.96 8.26 5.71
C ALA A 49 2.36 8.13 7.19
N GLU A 50 2.98 9.16 7.78
CA GLU A 50 3.41 9.16 9.19
C GLU A 50 2.30 9.60 10.15
N ARG A 51 1.19 10.15 9.63
CA ARG A 51 0.07 10.63 10.44
C ARG A 51 -0.71 9.47 11.05
N VAL A 52 -1.15 9.67 12.29
CA VAL A 52 -2.04 8.74 12.99
C VAL A 52 -3.30 8.52 12.17
N PHE A 53 -3.65 7.25 11.99
CA PHE A 53 -4.89 6.85 11.35
C PHE A 53 -6.03 6.93 12.36
N ASN A 54 -7.06 7.70 12.02
CA ASN A 54 -8.28 7.83 12.81
C ASN A 54 -9.44 7.25 11.99
N TYR A 55 -10.34 6.52 12.64
CA TYR A 55 -11.46 5.84 12.01
C TYR A 55 -12.71 5.99 12.86
N SER A 56 -13.77 6.49 12.24
CA SER A 56 -15.08 6.72 12.88
C SER A 56 -16.22 6.24 11.99
N GLY A 57 -16.04 5.11 11.30
CA GLY A 57 -17.01 4.60 10.32
C GLY A 57 -18.15 3.79 10.93
N THR A 58 -17.92 3.13 12.07
CA THR A 58 -18.98 2.35 12.74
C THR A 58 -19.67 3.15 13.84
N ARG A 59 -20.89 2.71 14.21
CA ARG A 59 -21.63 3.25 15.37
C ARG A 59 -21.04 2.84 16.72
N TYR A 60 -20.13 1.86 16.74
CA TYR A 60 -19.55 1.31 17.97
C TYR A 60 -18.15 1.89 18.16
N GLU A 61 -17.98 2.79 19.13
CA GLU A 61 -16.69 3.43 19.39
C GLU A 61 -15.60 2.43 19.78
N GLU A 62 -15.96 1.33 20.44
CA GLU A 62 -15.01 0.29 20.82
C GLU A 62 -14.41 -0.41 19.59
N MET A 63 -15.22 -0.60 18.53
CA MET A 63 -14.75 -1.16 17.26
C MET A 63 -13.82 -0.18 16.56
N ASN A 64 -14.23 1.09 16.51
CA ASN A 64 -13.46 2.16 15.89
C ASN A 64 -12.06 2.26 16.50
N LYS A 65 -11.96 2.37 17.83
CA LYS A 65 -10.67 2.43 18.56
C LYS A 65 -9.79 1.21 18.32
N LYS A 66 -10.37 0.00 18.23
CA LYS A 66 -9.59 -1.22 18.02
C LYS A 66 -9.09 -1.33 16.58
N LEU A 67 -9.86 -0.86 15.60
CA LEU A 67 -9.44 -0.76 14.20
C LEU A 67 -8.35 0.29 14.00
N GLU A 68 -8.46 1.45 14.66
CA GLU A 68 -7.38 2.45 14.68
C GLU A 68 -6.08 1.87 15.22
N ARG A 69 -6.15 1.15 16.35
CA ARG A 69 -4.99 0.50 16.96
C ARG A 69 -4.38 -0.54 16.02
N LEU A 70 -5.20 -1.36 15.35
CA LEU A 70 -4.72 -2.35 14.38
C LEU A 70 -3.87 -1.67 13.29
N VAL A 71 -4.43 -0.65 12.65
CA VAL A 71 -3.77 0.05 11.54
C VAL A 71 -2.52 0.81 12.00
N ASN A 72 -2.58 1.47 13.17
CA ASN A 72 -1.45 2.26 13.68
C ASN A 72 -0.31 1.41 14.25
N LYS A 73 -0.60 0.23 14.84
CA LYS A 73 0.41 -0.71 15.36
C LYS A 73 1.20 -1.34 14.21
N HIS A 74 0.51 -1.96 13.25
CA HIS A 74 1.16 -2.71 12.18
C HIS A 74 1.66 -1.81 11.06
N LYS A 75 1.01 -0.65 10.82
CA LYS A 75 1.30 0.26 9.69
C LYS A 75 1.24 -0.43 8.31
N GLU A 76 0.56 -1.56 8.25
CA GLU A 76 0.33 -2.37 7.06
C GLU A 76 -1.13 -2.30 6.62
N PHE A 77 -1.41 -2.75 5.40
CA PHE A 77 -2.77 -2.81 4.88
C PHE A 77 -3.44 -4.08 5.45
N PRO A 78 -4.47 -3.97 6.30
CA PRO A 78 -5.10 -5.13 6.90
C PRO A 78 -5.87 -5.92 5.84
N ASP A 79 -5.99 -7.23 6.01
CA ASP A 79 -6.88 -8.04 5.20
C ASP A 79 -8.33 -8.02 5.74
N PHE A 80 -9.25 -8.69 5.04
CA PHE A 80 -10.64 -8.78 5.49
C PHE A 80 -10.78 -9.60 6.79
N HIS A 81 -9.93 -10.62 6.97
CA HIS A 81 -9.95 -11.50 8.13
C HIS A 81 -9.51 -10.75 9.40
N ASP A 82 -8.49 -9.91 9.31
CA ASP A 82 -7.98 -9.03 10.36
C ASP A 82 -9.11 -8.14 10.88
N VAL A 83 -9.78 -7.42 9.98
CA VAL A 83 -10.89 -6.52 10.31
C VAL A 83 -12.05 -7.30 10.94
N LYS A 84 -12.43 -8.44 10.35
CA LYS A 84 -13.52 -9.29 10.86
C LYS A 84 -13.19 -9.86 12.25
N ASN A 85 -11.94 -10.24 12.49
CA ASN A 85 -11.49 -10.76 13.78
C ASN A 85 -11.49 -9.69 14.86
N VAL A 86 -11.08 -8.46 14.53
CA VAL A 86 -11.19 -7.32 15.45
C VAL A 86 -12.64 -7.10 15.86
N ILE A 87 -13.57 -7.06 14.90
CA ILE A 87 -15.00 -6.85 15.17
C ILE A 87 -15.59 -7.99 16.02
N LYS A 88 -15.25 -9.25 15.72
CA LYS A 88 -15.65 -10.40 16.53
C LYS A 88 -15.14 -10.31 17.97
N LYS A 89 -13.85 -9.97 18.15
CA LYS A 89 -13.23 -9.82 19.48
C LYS A 89 -13.91 -8.71 20.28
N VAL A 90 -14.20 -7.57 19.65
CA VAL A 90 -14.89 -6.45 20.32
C VAL A 90 -16.34 -6.80 20.65
N ASN A 91 -17.07 -7.48 19.76
CA ASN A 91 -18.43 -7.94 20.03
C ASN A 91 -18.50 -8.85 21.26
N ASN A 92 -17.54 -9.76 21.40
CA ASN A 92 -17.46 -10.67 22.55
C ASN A 92 -17.04 -9.94 23.84
N LYS A 93 -16.06 -9.03 23.75
CA LYS A 93 -15.55 -8.27 24.91
C LYS A 93 -16.58 -7.28 25.46
N SER A 94 -17.24 -6.54 24.58
CA SER A 94 -18.24 -5.52 24.96
C SER A 94 -19.67 -6.07 25.02
N SER A 95 -19.87 -7.38 24.83
CA SER A 95 -21.17 -8.06 24.87
C SER A 95 -22.26 -7.37 24.03
N LEU A 96 -21.91 -6.95 22.81
CA LEU A 96 -22.81 -6.16 21.94
C LEU A 96 -23.97 -7.00 21.36
N GLY A 97 -23.92 -8.33 21.48
CA GLY A 97 -25.02 -9.22 21.09
C GLY A 97 -25.25 -9.30 19.58
N LEU A 98 -24.26 -8.94 18.75
CA LEU A 98 -24.41 -8.95 17.30
C LEU A 98 -24.43 -10.38 16.76
N SER A 99 -25.34 -10.64 15.83
CA SER A 99 -25.40 -11.91 15.12
C SER A 99 -24.23 -12.07 14.14
N ALA A 100 -23.90 -13.30 13.75
CA ALA A 100 -22.83 -13.58 12.80
C ALA A 100 -23.00 -12.84 11.45
N GLY A 101 -24.24 -12.68 10.97
CA GLY A 101 -24.52 -11.94 9.74
C GLY A 101 -24.29 -10.44 9.89
N GLN A 102 -24.64 -9.85 11.03
CA GLN A 102 -24.37 -8.43 11.31
C GLN A 102 -22.87 -8.17 11.45
N ILE A 103 -22.14 -9.07 12.12
CA ILE A 103 -20.67 -9.00 12.21
C ILE A 103 -20.04 -9.01 10.82
N ASP A 104 -20.52 -9.87 9.93
CA ASP A 104 -19.99 -9.96 8.56
C ASP A 104 -20.30 -8.70 7.73
N SER A 105 -21.52 -8.16 7.85
CA SER A 105 -21.90 -6.91 7.18
C SER A 105 -21.04 -5.73 7.65
N ILE A 106 -20.91 -5.56 8.97
CA ILE A 106 -20.09 -4.49 9.56
C ILE A 106 -18.62 -4.67 9.17
N ALA A 107 -18.11 -5.90 9.17
CA ALA A 107 -16.74 -6.17 8.76
C ALA A 107 -16.48 -5.81 7.30
N ARG A 108 -17.42 -6.09 6.38
CA ARG A 108 -17.27 -5.70 4.98
C ARG A 108 -17.27 -4.19 4.81
N GLU A 109 -18.22 -3.49 5.43
CA GLU A 109 -18.30 -2.02 5.39
C GLU A 109 -17.04 -1.39 5.97
N SER A 110 -16.63 -1.81 7.18
CA SER A 110 -15.41 -1.30 7.81
C SER A 110 -14.15 -1.60 7.02
N PHE A 111 -14.04 -2.79 6.41
CA PHE A 111 -12.89 -3.14 5.58
C PHE A 111 -12.79 -2.25 4.34
N LEU A 112 -13.91 -1.99 3.66
CA LEU A 112 -13.95 -1.09 2.51
C LEU A 112 -13.59 0.34 2.91
N ASP A 113 -14.17 0.86 4.00
CA ASP A 113 -13.90 2.22 4.47
C ASP A 113 -12.43 2.39 4.84
N VAL A 114 -11.89 1.51 5.69
CA VAL A 114 -10.48 1.52 6.11
C VAL A 114 -9.58 1.38 4.89
N GLY A 115 -9.90 0.46 3.98
CA GLY A 115 -9.16 0.25 2.74
C GLY A 115 -9.09 1.50 1.86
N ASN A 116 -10.22 2.17 1.63
CA ASN A 116 -10.29 3.40 0.86
C ASN A 116 -9.47 4.52 1.51
N MET A 117 -9.63 4.74 2.82
CA MET A 117 -8.86 5.75 3.56
C MET A 117 -7.35 5.48 3.51
N LEU A 118 -6.94 4.21 3.59
CA LEU A 118 -5.53 3.81 3.48
C LEU A 118 -4.98 4.01 2.06
N GLN A 119 -5.76 3.69 1.04
CA GLN A 119 -5.39 3.93 -0.36
C GLN A 119 -5.24 5.43 -0.63
N GLU A 120 -6.19 6.25 -0.18
CA GLU A 120 -6.13 7.71 -0.30
C GLU A 120 -4.91 8.28 0.42
N ARG A 121 -4.61 7.82 1.64
CA ARG A 121 -3.42 8.22 2.40
C ARG A 121 -2.15 7.89 1.63
N ARG A 122 -2.04 6.68 1.08
CA ARG A 122 -0.87 6.25 0.29
C ARG A 122 -0.74 7.04 -1.02
N HIS A 123 -1.86 7.30 -1.69
CA HIS A 123 -1.89 8.12 -2.90
C HIS A 123 -1.42 9.55 -2.62
N LYS A 124 -1.93 10.16 -1.55
CA LYS A 124 -1.54 11.51 -1.12
C LYS A 124 -0.06 11.57 -0.74
N ASP A 125 0.44 10.58 0.00
CA ASP A 125 1.85 10.48 0.33
C ASP A 125 2.71 10.40 -0.93
N PHE A 126 2.36 9.53 -1.87
CA PHE A 126 3.04 9.42 -3.16
C PHE A 126 3.04 10.75 -3.91
N MET A 127 1.89 11.43 -4.05
CA MET A 127 1.81 12.74 -4.71
C MET A 127 2.66 13.81 -4.04
N CYS A 128 2.79 13.78 -2.71
CA CYS A 128 3.65 14.69 -1.97
C CYS A 128 5.15 14.38 -2.15
N THR A 129 5.54 13.11 -2.29
CA THR A 129 6.94 12.69 -2.40
C THR A 129 7.43 12.51 -3.84
N PHE A 130 6.52 12.43 -4.80
CA PHE A 130 6.84 12.11 -6.20
C PHE A 130 7.71 13.15 -6.88
N LYS A 131 7.56 14.44 -6.52
CA LYS A 131 8.23 15.52 -7.22
C LYS A 131 9.70 15.61 -6.85
N CYS A 132 10.56 15.65 -7.87
CA CYS A 132 11.92 16.16 -7.76
C CYS A 132 12.02 17.57 -8.35
N ARG A 133 13.16 18.24 -8.13
CA ARG A 133 13.45 19.59 -8.66
C ARG A 133 13.12 19.76 -10.15
N VAL A 134 13.33 18.72 -10.97
CA VAL A 134 13.07 18.76 -12.41
C VAL A 134 11.56 18.83 -12.70
N GLN A 135 10.74 18.19 -11.86
CA GLN A 135 9.29 18.11 -11.98
C GLN A 135 8.55 19.22 -11.20
N ASP A 136 9.26 20.07 -10.45
CA ASP A 136 8.66 21.18 -9.69
C ASP A 136 7.92 22.16 -10.62
N ASN A 137 8.39 22.30 -11.86
CA ASN A 137 7.76 23.11 -12.90
C ASN A 137 6.69 22.33 -13.70
N PHE A 138 6.23 21.17 -13.26
CA PHE A 138 5.14 20.48 -13.94
C PHE A 138 3.84 21.31 -13.86
N SER A 139 3.20 21.53 -15.00
CA SER A 139 1.88 22.14 -15.12
C SER A 139 1.11 21.46 -16.24
N PHE A 140 -0.14 21.09 -15.99
CA PHE A 140 -1.02 20.48 -16.98
C PHE A 140 -1.25 21.38 -18.20
N GLU A 141 -1.22 22.70 -18.01
CA GLU A 141 -1.38 23.68 -19.10
C GLU A 141 -0.20 23.69 -20.07
N ARG A 142 0.97 23.17 -19.65
CA ARG A 142 2.19 23.12 -20.46
C ARG A 142 2.38 21.80 -21.18
N ASP A 143 1.37 20.93 -21.22
CA ASP A 143 1.43 19.67 -21.95
C ASP A 143 1.51 19.93 -23.47
N PRO A 144 2.60 19.54 -24.16
CA PRO A 144 2.75 19.72 -25.60
C PRO A 144 1.63 19.05 -26.42
N ALA A 145 1.02 17.99 -25.91
CA ALA A 145 -0.07 17.29 -26.58
C ALA A 145 -1.37 18.13 -26.70
N LEU A 146 -1.50 19.22 -25.94
CA LEU A 146 -2.63 20.15 -26.09
C LEU A 146 -2.53 21.00 -27.37
N TYR A 147 -1.31 21.19 -27.88
CA TYR A 147 -1.03 22.06 -29.02
C TYR A 147 -0.63 21.29 -30.28
N ASP A 148 -0.26 20.01 -30.14
CA ASP A 148 0.11 19.12 -31.24
C ASP A 148 -0.89 17.95 -31.37
N VAL A 149 -1.74 18.03 -32.41
CA VAL A 149 -2.77 17.03 -32.72
C VAL A 149 -2.17 15.68 -33.13
N GLU A 150 -1.00 15.67 -33.78
CA GLU A 150 -0.36 14.42 -34.16
C GLU A 150 0.17 13.69 -32.93
N LEU A 151 0.83 14.43 -32.03
CA LEU A 151 1.26 13.91 -30.73
C LEU A 151 0.07 13.41 -29.91
N GLN A 152 -1.01 14.19 -29.83
CA GLN A 152 -2.24 13.79 -29.13
C GLN A 152 -2.81 12.48 -29.68
N ARG A 153 -2.94 12.36 -31.01
CA ARG A 153 -3.41 11.13 -31.67
C ARG A 153 -2.50 9.95 -31.39
N LYS A 154 -1.18 10.15 -31.38
CA LYS A 154 -0.21 9.10 -31.05
C LYS A 154 -0.34 8.65 -29.60
N LEU A 155 -0.49 9.58 -28.65
CA LEU A 155 -0.69 9.27 -27.24
C LEU A 155 -2.02 8.53 -27.00
N GLU A 156 -3.08 8.89 -27.73
CA GLU A 156 -4.36 8.20 -27.65
C GLU A 156 -4.28 6.75 -28.17
N ASN A 157 -3.56 6.53 -29.28
CA ASN A 157 -3.27 5.17 -29.76
C ASN A 157 -2.40 4.38 -28.77
N ASN A 158 -1.37 5.02 -28.18
CA ASN A 158 -0.53 4.41 -27.15
C ASN A 158 -1.34 4.04 -25.90
N ARG A 159 -2.29 4.89 -25.49
CA ARG A 159 -3.20 4.65 -24.37
C ARG A 159 -4.06 3.42 -24.62
N LYS A 160 -4.63 3.29 -25.83
CA LYS A 160 -5.40 2.11 -26.21
C LYS A 160 -4.55 0.84 -26.17
N GLN A 161 -3.39 0.85 -26.85
CA GLN A 161 -2.49 -0.30 -26.86
C GLN A 161 -1.99 -0.68 -25.45
N GLY A 162 -1.73 0.30 -24.58
CA GLY A 162 -1.31 0.06 -23.21
C GLY A 162 -2.39 -0.63 -22.38
N LYS A 163 -3.66 -0.25 -22.56
CA LYS A 163 -4.80 -0.90 -21.91
C LYS A 163 -4.99 -2.34 -22.41
N ASP A 164 -4.98 -2.53 -23.73
CA ASP A 164 -5.14 -3.85 -24.35
C ASP A 164 -4.05 -4.81 -23.87
N LYS A 165 -2.79 -4.36 -23.78
CA LYS A 165 -1.67 -5.16 -23.26
C LYS A 165 -1.79 -5.48 -21.77
N LEU A 166 -2.30 -4.55 -20.96
CA LEU A 166 -2.52 -4.81 -19.54
C LEU A 166 -3.58 -5.90 -19.35
N GLU A 167 -4.69 -5.80 -20.09
CA GLU A 167 -5.76 -6.80 -20.07
C GLU A 167 -5.28 -8.16 -20.59
N GLU A 168 -4.48 -8.19 -21.65
CA GLU A 168 -3.85 -9.41 -22.18
C GLU A 168 -3.03 -10.13 -21.10
N VAL A 169 -2.21 -9.41 -20.34
CA VAL A 169 -1.40 -10.01 -19.26
C VAL A 169 -2.30 -10.52 -18.14
N ILE A 170 -3.30 -9.75 -17.71
CA ILE A 170 -4.24 -10.17 -16.65
C ILE A 170 -4.95 -11.47 -17.06
N ASN A 171 -5.54 -11.50 -18.26
CA ASN A 171 -6.26 -12.67 -18.76
C ASN A 171 -5.34 -13.88 -18.93
N LYS A 172 -4.13 -13.68 -19.45
CA LYS A 172 -3.13 -14.75 -19.59
C LYS A 172 -2.84 -15.44 -18.26
N PHE A 173 -2.73 -14.70 -17.16
CA PHE A 173 -2.48 -15.29 -15.84
C PHE A 173 -3.75 -15.83 -15.18
N ALA A 174 -4.91 -15.23 -15.44
CA ALA A 174 -6.19 -15.79 -15.02
C ALA A 174 -6.46 -17.17 -15.68
N ASP A 175 -6.22 -17.28 -16.98
CA ASP A 175 -6.38 -18.53 -17.73
C ASP A 175 -5.42 -19.61 -17.21
N LYS A 176 -4.15 -19.26 -16.98
CA LYS A 176 -3.17 -20.20 -16.41
C LYS A 176 -3.59 -20.73 -15.04
N GLN A 177 -4.15 -19.86 -14.18
CA GLN A 177 -4.62 -20.27 -12.88
C GLN A 177 -5.75 -21.32 -12.98
N ILE A 178 -6.60 -21.23 -14.01
CA ILE A 178 -7.65 -22.24 -14.25
C ILE A 178 -7.03 -23.56 -14.74
N TYR A 179 -6.13 -23.51 -15.72
CA TYR A 179 -5.52 -24.71 -16.29
C TYR A 179 -4.60 -25.46 -15.31
N ASP A 180 -3.94 -24.75 -14.39
CA ASP A 180 -3.09 -25.36 -13.36
C ASP A 180 -3.94 -25.96 -12.22
N ASP A 181 -5.17 -25.47 -11.98
CA ASP A 181 -6.14 -25.99 -10.98
C ASP A 181 -6.86 -27.25 -11.49
N ASP A 182 -7.20 -27.30 -12.80
CA ASP A 182 -7.77 -28.47 -13.47
C ASP A 182 -6.81 -29.68 -13.55
N GLY A 183 -5.53 -29.50 -13.19
CA GLY A 183 -4.50 -30.55 -13.19
C GLY A 183 -4.47 -31.45 -11.96
N ASP A 184 -5.16 -31.11 -10.86
CA ASP A 184 -5.06 -31.83 -9.57
C ASP A 184 -6.30 -32.70 -9.23
N GLU A 185 -7.41 -32.59 -9.96
CA GLU A 185 -8.61 -33.43 -9.71
C GLU A 185 -8.63 -34.78 -10.46
N ASN A 186 -7.58 -35.13 -11.22
CA ASN A 186 -7.60 -36.37 -12.03
C ASN A 186 -6.28 -37.18 -12.07
N GLN A 187 -5.60 -37.37 -10.94
CA GLN A 187 -4.60 -38.44 -10.79
C GLN A 187 -4.74 -39.20 -9.47
N GLY A 188 -5.86 -39.91 -9.33
CA GLY A 188 -5.94 -41.13 -8.54
C GLY A 188 -5.81 -42.36 -9.44
N GLY A 189 -4.62 -42.96 -9.53
CA GLY A 189 -4.39 -44.27 -10.16
C GLY A 189 -2.97 -44.42 -10.77
N GLY A 190 -2.20 -45.40 -10.26
CA GLY A 190 -0.77 -45.69 -10.52
C GLY A 190 -0.33 -45.86 -11.98
N GLU A 191 0.96 -45.97 -12.32
CA GLU A 191 2.05 -46.79 -11.75
C GLU A 191 3.41 -46.06 -11.92
N GLU A 192 4.20 -45.86 -10.85
CA GLU A 192 5.41 -46.60 -10.40
C GLU A 192 6.75 -46.34 -11.14
N GLY A 193 7.77 -45.95 -10.34
CA GLY A 193 9.22 -46.10 -10.56
C GLY A 193 9.98 -44.78 -10.79
N GLU A 194 10.98 -44.34 -10.03
CA GLU A 194 11.79 -44.91 -8.95
C GLU A 194 12.36 -43.79 -8.06
N GLU A 195 12.72 -44.19 -6.85
CA GLU A 195 13.07 -43.40 -5.67
C GLU A 195 14.39 -42.61 -5.75
N LYS A 196 14.48 -41.50 -4.98
CA LYS A 196 15.39 -41.47 -3.82
C LYS A 196 15.02 -40.38 -2.80
N LYS A 197 14.78 -40.87 -1.58
CA LYS A 197 14.61 -40.15 -0.31
C LYS A 197 15.87 -39.39 0.09
N GLU A 198 15.69 -38.29 0.84
CA GLU A 198 16.18 -38.22 2.21
C GLU A 198 15.29 -37.28 3.05
N LYS A 199 14.98 -37.74 4.27
CA LYS A 199 14.08 -37.13 5.27
C LYS A 199 14.87 -36.17 6.16
N GLU A 200 14.18 -35.18 6.75
CA GLU A 200 13.95 -35.03 8.21
C GLU A 200 13.14 -33.74 8.41
N GLY A 201 11.91 -33.83 8.95
CA GLY A 201 11.60 -33.67 10.39
C GLY A 201 11.05 -32.25 10.57
N GLY A 202 9.75 -32.00 10.69
CA GLY A 202 8.88 -32.47 11.77
C GLY A 202 8.88 -31.40 12.87
N GLU A 203 7.86 -30.54 12.90
CA GLU A 203 7.06 -30.23 14.10
C GLU A 203 6.13 -29.02 13.86
N THR A 204 4.87 -29.27 14.19
CA THR A 204 3.79 -28.30 14.33
C THR A 204 3.95 -27.61 15.67
N SER A 205 3.97 -26.28 15.69
CA SER A 205 3.79 -25.51 16.92
C SER A 205 2.78 -24.39 16.67
N GLN A 206 1.60 -24.57 17.26
CA GLN A 206 0.69 -23.50 17.60
C GLN A 206 1.38 -22.64 18.66
N ASP A 207 1.55 -21.34 18.40
CA ASP A 207 1.84 -20.38 19.45
C ASP A 207 0.70 -19.37 19.54
N GLU A 208 -0.02 -19.45 20.65
CA GLU A 208 -0.89 -18.42 21.18
C GLU A 208 0.01 -17.44 21.95
N GLU A 209 0.34 -16.30 21.34
CA GLU A 209 1.00 -15.21 22.08
C GLU A 209 -0.06 -14.26 22.64
N GLU A 210 -0.27 -14.36 23.96
CA GLU A 210 -0.84 -13.31 24.79
C GLU A 210 0.24 -12.21 24.97
N GLU A 211 0.09 -11.07 24.29
CA GLU A 211 0.88 -9.86 24.61
C GLU A 211 0.12 -9.00 25.64
N GLU A 212 0.72 -8.85 26.81
CA GLU A 212 0.32 -7.93 27.88
C GLU A 212 0.43 -6.46 27.42
N GLU A 213 -0.54 -5.64 27.85
CA GLU A 213 -0.70 -4.24 27.49
C GLU A 213 0.27 -3.35 28.29
N GLU A 214 1.25 -2.71 27.65
CA GLU A 214 1.88 -1.49 28.17
C GLU A 214 1.29 -0.26 27.46
N GLU A 215 0.62 0.60 28.24
CA GLU A 215 0.05 1.86 27.76
C GLU A 215 1.16 2.90 27.54
N GLU A 216 1.56 3.14 26.28
CA GLU A 216 2.25 4.38 25.94
C GLU A 216 1.24 5.51 25.70
N VAL A 217 1.27 6.50 26.58
CA VAL A 217 0.52 7.76 26.45
C VAL A 217 1.14 8.58 25.33
N VAL A 218 0.50 8.63 24.16
CA VAL A 218 0.81 9.59 23.10
C VAL A 218 0.15 10.93 23.43
N GLU A 219 0.94 11.92 23.82
CA GLU A 219 0.48 13.30 23.94
C GLU A 219 0.22 13.90 22.54
N ASP A 220 -1.03 14.32 22.33
CA ASP A 220 -1.47 15.07 21.15
C ASP A 220 -0.72 16.41 21.04
N ILE A 221 0.14 16.54 20.04
CA ILE A 221 0.64 17.86 19.62
C ILE A 221 -0.18 18.29 18.40
N GLU A 222 -1.22 19.10 18.65
CA GLU A 222 -1.94 19.87 17.63
C GLU A 222 -1.03 20.96 17.02
N GLY A 223 -0.06 20.54 16.21
CA GLY A 223 0.76 21.39 15.38
C GLY A 223 0.13 21.59 14.01
N ARG A 224 -0.75 22.59 13.88
CA ARG A 224 -1.45 22.95 12.64
C ARG A 224 -0.47 23.51 11.57
N THR A 225 0.34 22.66 10.94
CA THR A 225 1.01 23.03 9.68
C THR A 225 0.06 22.76 8.52
N LYS A 226 -0.45 23.85 7.94
CA LYS A 226 -1.23 23.83 6.70
C LYS A 226 -0.39 23.18 5.59
N CYS A 227 -0.62 21.91 5.29
CA CYS A 227 -0.34 21.39 3.96
C CYS A 227 -1.31 22.11 3.03
N LEU A 228 -0.81 22.76 1.98
CA LEU A 228 -1.68 23.28 0.93
C LEU A 228 -2.54 22.13 0.41
N ASP A 229 -3.86 22.31 0.46
CA ASP A 229 -4.85 21.37 -0.06
C ASP A 229 -4.58 21.13 -1.55
N CYS A 230 -4.25 19.88 -1.88
CA CYS A 230 -4.13 19.41 -3.26
C CYS A 230 -5.39 18.65 -3.72
N THR A 231 -6.50 18.77 -2.99
CA THR A 231 -7.70 17.93 -3.15
C THR A 231 -8.75 18.46 -4.13
N THR A 232 -8.56 19.63 -4.74
CA THR A 232 -9.65 20.23 -5.55
C THR A 232 -9.55 19.99 -7.07
N TYR A 233 -8.60 19.19 -7.58
CA TYR A 233 -8.27 19.25 -9.01
C TYR A 233 -8.22 17.92 -9.77
N ILE A 234 -8.97 16.89 -9.37
CA ILE A 234 -9.02 15.62 -10.14
C ILE A 234 -10.44 15.11 -10.49
N PHE A 235 -11.53 15.60 -9.89
CA PHE A 235 -12.88 15.25 -10.36
C PHE A 235 -13.54 16.42 -11.08
N GLY A 236 -13.48 16.39 -12.41
CA GLY A 236 -14.32 17.21 -13.28
C GLY A 236 -15.78 16.91 -13.03
N HIS A 237 -16.46 17.80 -12.31
CA HIS A 237 -17.91 17.88 -12.28
C HIS A 237 -18.40 18.32 -13.66
N ASN A 238 -18.82 17.35 -14.48
CA ASN A 238 -19.77 17.62 -15.56
C ASN A 238 -21.18 17.62 -14.95
N HIS A 239 -21.62 18.79 -14.51
CA HIS A 239 -23.03 19.11 -14.39
C HIS A 239 -23.34 20.25 -15.35
N SER A 240 -23.87 19.90 -16.52
CA SER A 240 -24.92 20.65 -17.21
C SER A 240 -25.47 19.83 -18.37
#